data_AF-A0A850SBD5-F1
#
_entry.id   AF-A0A850SBD5-F1
#
_cell.length_a   1.000
_cell.length_b   1.000
_cell.length_c   1.000
_cell.angle_alpha   90.00
_cell.angle_beta   90.00
_cell.angle_gamma   90.00
#
_symmetry.space_group_name_H-M   'P 1'
#
loop_
_entity.id
_entity.type
_entity.pdbx_description
1 polymer ?
#
loop_
_entity_poly.entity_id
_entity_poly.type
_entity_poly.pdbx_seq_one_letter_code
_entity_poly.pdbx_strand_id
1 'polypeptide(L)'
;MIVADSHMAMVLPDDISARISDFVAGRRGFPFIEKGETMCVMYLYGKTGGVTDADVKEATELAGRTAEQVSADVDRYRNSSKAMLDPEYIRSKFVNRGLQLAVEKKHGTGRLAGDPAVLADCFAQHVAFYRQDHFFGLYGPLKEAELTADIRAALVRRMVMVCYNKKSEKELGTHPLIPVYVWFRDRAGLK
;
A
#
# COMPACT_ATOMS: atom_id res chain seq x y z
N MET A 1 -2.09 -19.62 9.40
CA MET A 1 -1.50 -19.07 8.17
C MET A 1 -1.38 -17.57 8.34
N ILE A 2 -0.18 -16.99 8.25
CA ILE A 2 0.07 -15.55 8.44
C ILE A 2 -0.78 -14.69 7.47
N VAL A 3 -1.09 -15.26 6.29
CA VAL A 3 -1.90 -14.65 5.22
C VAL A 3 -3.29 -14.19 5.66
N ALA A 4 -3.92 -14.83 6.67
CA ALA A 4 -5.30 -14.52 7.04
C ALA A 4 -5.48 -13.16 7.74
N ASP A 5 -4.41 -12.63 8.35
CA ASP A 5 -4.43 -11.37 9.13
C ASP A 5 -3.53 -10.27 8.52
N SER A 6 -2.95 -10.51 7.34
CA SER A 6 -2.12 -9.51 6.66
C SER A 6 -2.96 -8.32 6.19
N HIS A 7 -2.50 -7.10 6.48
CA HIS A 7 -3.20 -5.86 6.11
C HIS A 7 -2.36 -5.01 5.17
N MET A 8 -2.97 -4.45 4.13
CA MET A 8 -2.32 -3.51 3.22
C MET A 8 -3.06 -2.18 3.24
N ALA A 9 -2.31 -1.09 3.23
CA ALA A 9 -2.85 0.25 3.08
C ALA A 9 -1.89 1.16 2.32
N MET A 10 -2.44 2.14 1.61
CA MET A 10 -1.67 3.28 1.12
C MET A 10 -1.70 4.35 2.21
N VAL A 11 -0.50 4.67 2.69
CA VAL A 11 -0.25 5.58 3.80
C VAL A 11 -0.06 7.01 3.30
N LEU A 12 0.50 7.18 2.10
CA LEU A 12 0.65 8.46 1.44
C LEU A 12 0.26 8.35 -0.04
N PRO A 13 -0.37 9.39 -0.62
CA PRO A 13 -0.84 10.62 0.04
C PRO A 13 -2.12 10.40 0.88
N ASP A 14 -2.35 11.22 1.91
CA ASP A 14 -3.47 11.05 2.87
C ASP A 14 -4.86 11.13 2.21
N ASP A 15 -4.98 11.92 1.15
CA ASP A 15 -6.23 12.13 0.41
C ASP A 15 -6.43 11.13 -0.75
N ILE A 16 -5.57 10.10 -0.87
CA ILE A 16 -5.61 9.15 -1.99
C ILE A 16 -6.99 8.52 -2.18
N SER A 17 -7.72 8.28 -1.08
CA SER A 17 -9.04 7.67 -1.14
C SER A 17 -10.05 8.53 -1.92
N ALA A 18 -9.99 9.84 -1.72
CA ALA A 18 -10.78 10.81 -2.47
C ALA A 18 -10.32 10.89 -3.92
N ARG A 19 -8.99 10.94 -4.17
CA ARG A 19 -8.44 11.01 -5.54
C ARG A 19 -8.85 9.82 -6.41
N ILE A 20 -8.77 8.60 -5.87
CA ILE A 20 -9.22 7.37 -6.57
C ILE A 20 -10.72 7.46 -6.86
N SER A 21 -11.51 7.89 -5.88
CA SER A 21 -12.97 7.99 -6.02
C SER A 21 -13.37 9.01 -7.09
N ASP A 22 -12.70 10.16 -7.14
CA ASP A 22 -12.92 11.19 -8.16
C ASP A 22 -12.46 10.75 -9.56
N PHE A 23 -11.34 10.03 -9.65
CA PHE A 23 -10.85 9.48 -10.91
C PHE A 23 -11.84 8.47 -11.52
N VAL A 24 -12.37 7.57 -10.68
CA VAL A 24 -13.37 6.57 -11.06
C VAL A 24 -14.68 7.22 -11.48
N ALA A 25 -15.10 8.28 -10.77
CA ALA A 25 -16.29 9.04 -11.11
C ALA A 25 -16.12 9.97 -12.33
N GLY A 26 -14.93 10.00 -12.96
CA GLY A 26 -14.63 10.88 -14.10
C GLY A 26 -14.46 12.36 -13.73
N ARG A 27 -14.41 12.70 -12.44
CA ARG A 27 -14.17 14.07 -11.93
C ARG A 27 -12.69 14.45 -11.90
N ARG A 28 -11.79 13.47 -12.03
CA ARG A 28 -10.33 13.67 -12.07
C ARG A 28 -9.70 12.88 -13.21
N GLY A 29 -8.67 13.45 -13.82
CA GLY A 29 -7.85 12.79 -14.85
C GLY A 29 -6.69 11.99 -14.28
N PHE A 30 -6.12 11.08 -15.08
CA PHE A 30 -4.85 10.43 -14.78
C PHE A 30 -3.69 11.19 -15.47
N PRO A 31 -2.52 11.35 -14.84
CA PRO A 31 -2.20 10.93 -13.46
C PRO A 31 -2.88 11.83 -12.43
N PHE A 32 -3.42 11.24 -11.36
CA PHE A 32 -4.04 11.98 -10.25
C PHE A 32 -3.12 12.18 -9.05
N ILE A 33 -1.89 11.65 -9.11
CA ILE A 33 -0.79 11.88 -8.17
C ILE A 33 0.35 12.54 -8.96
N GLU A 34 0.92 13.62 -8.45
CA GLU A 34 1.97 14.37 -9.15
C GLU A 34 3.32 13.68 -9.09
N LYS A 35 4.19 13.95 -10.08
CA LYS A 35 5.54 13.35 -10.18
C LYS A 35 6.40 13.58 -8.93
N GLY A 36 6.23 14.71 -8.25
CA GLY A 36 7.01 15.04 -7.05
C GLY A 36 6.48 14.41 -5.75
N GLU A 37 5.23 13.95 -5.75
CA GLU A 37 4.57 13.43 -4.56
C GLU A 37 5.17 12.09 -4.12
N THR A 38 5.34 11.93 -2.81
CA THR A 38 5.79 10.67 -2.23
C THR A 38 4.59 9.77 -2.00
N MET A 39 4.66 8.55 -2.53
CA MET A 39 3.72 7.46 -2.26
C MET A 39 4.34 6.48 -1.29
N CYS A 40 3.54 6.01 -0.34
CA CYS A 40 3.93 4.96 0.59
C CYS A 40 2.82 3.92 0.66
N VAL A 41 3.13 2.67 0.30
CA VAL A 41 2.27 1.52 0.58
C VAL A 41 2.86 0.74 1.75
N MET A 42 2.02 0.40 2.71
CA MET A 42 2.37 -0.43 3.86
C MET A 42 1.73 -1.81 3.73
N TYR A 43 2.50 -2.83 4.06
CA TYR A 43 2.07 -4.20 4.28
C TYR A 43 2.39 -4.60 5.71
N LEU A 44 1.39 -5.09 6.42
CA LEU A 44 1.51 -5.58 7.79
C LEU A 44 1.45 -7.09 7.79
N TYR A 45 2.45 -7.71 8.39
CA TYR A 45 2.57 -9.17 8.54
C TYR A 45 2.52 -9.55 10.01
N GLY A 46 1.66 -10.52 10.35
CA GLY A 46 1.52 -11.07 11.69
C GLY A 46 0.07 -11.21 12.15
N LYS A 47 -0.18 -12.16 13.06
CA LYS A 47 -1.51 -12.45 13.62
C LYS A 47 -1.89 -11.45 14.72
N THR A 48 -3.12 -11.55 15.23
CA THR A 48 -3.61 -10.82 16.42
C THR A 48 -2.81 -11.07 17.72
N GLY A 49 -1.78 -11.95 17.71
CA GLY A 49 -0.81 -12.14 18.80
C GLY A 49 0.66 -11.82 18.43
N GLY A 50 0.89 -11.23 17.25
CA GLY A 50 2.23 -10.94 16.72
C GLY A 50 2.85 -12.10 15.94
N VAL A 51 4.08 -11.87 15.49
CA VAL A 51 5.00 -12.81 14.83
C VAL A 51 5.87 -13.40 15.95
N THR A 52 5.94 -14.73 16.05
CA THR A 52 6.94 -15.42 16.88
C THR A 52 8.25 -15.58 16.11
N ASP A 53 9.35 -15.92 16.79
CA ASP A 53 10.64 -16.15 16.10
C ASP A 53 10.54 -17.21 15.00
N ALA A 54 9.67 -18.22 15.18
CA ALA A 54 9.39 -19.24 14.18
C ALA A 54 8.63 -18.69 12.95
N ASP A 55 7.80 -17.66 13.14
CA ASP A 55 6.99 -17.03 12.09
C ASP A 55 7.80 -15.98 11.30
N VAL A 56 8.92 -15.47 11.82
CA VAL A 56 9.73 -14.41 11.18
C VAL A 56 10.19 -14.83 9.78
N LYS A 57 10.62 -16.09 9.63
CA LYS A 57 11.07 -16.61 8.34
C LYS A 57 9.92 -16.64 7.33
N GLU A 58 8.76 -17.16 7.71
CA GLU A 58 7.57 -17.20 6.84
C GLU A 58 7.12 -15.78 6.45
N ALA A 59 7.11 -14.84 7.40
CA ALA A 59 6.75 -13.45 7.15
C ALA A 59 7.75 -12.76 6.20
N THR A 60 9.04 -13.01 6.38
CA THR A 60 10.10 -12.47 5.51
C THR A 60 10.00 -13.01 4.08
N GLU A 61 9.78 -14.32 3.93
CA GLU A 61 9.56 -14.94 2.61
C GLU A 61 8.30 -14.40 1.92
N LEU A 62 7.23 -14.19 2.68
CA LEU A 62 5.99 -13.60 2.16
C LEU A 62 6.21 -12.14 1.72
N ALA A 63 6.95 -11.35 2.50
CA ALA A 63 7.33 -10.00 2.14
C ALA A 63 8.18 -9.97 0.87
N GLY A 64 9.17 -10.87 0.75
CA GLY A 64 9.99 -11.03 -0.46
C GLY A 64 9.15 -11.28 -1.71
N ARG A 65 8.25 -12.27 -1.66
CA ARG A 65 7.31 -12.54 -2.77
C ARG A 65 6.42 -11.35 -3.11
N THR A 66 5.99 -10.60 -2.08
CA THR A 66 5.17 -9.39 -2.28
C THR A 66 5.97 -8.31 -3.04
N ALA A 67 7.22 -8.08 -2.64
CA ALA A 67 8.10 -7.10 -3.30
C ALA A 67 8.42 -7.48 -4.76
N GLU A 68 8.66 -8.76 -5.02
CA GLU A 68 8.85 -9.30 -6.37
C GLU A 68 7.61 -9.08 -7.24
N GLN A 69 6.42 -9.38 -6.71
CA GLN A 69 5.16 -9.20 -7.42
C GLN A 69 4.91 -7.73 -7.78
N VAL A 70 5.09 -6.81 -6.81
CA VAL A 70 4.90 -5.36 -7.05
C VAL A 70 5.89 -4.85 -8.10
N SER A 71 7.16 -5.29 -8.03
CA SER A 71 8.17 -4.91 -9.02
C SER A 71 7.84 -5.43 -10.41
N ALA A 72 7.38 -6.69 -10.51
CA ALA A 72 6.93 -7.27 -11.78
C ALA A 72 5.71 -6.53 -12.36
N ASP A 73 4.80 -6.05 -11.51
CA ASP A 73 3.65 -5.24 -11.94
C ASP A 73 4.07 -3.85 -12.44
N VAL A 74 5.02 -3.19 -11.77
CA VAL A 74 5.64 -1.94 -12.25
C VAL A 74 6.28 -2.14 -13.61
N ASP A 75 7.09 -3.20 -13.77
CA ASP A 75 7.77 -3.49 -15.03
C ASP A 75 6.79 -3.84 -16.14
N ARG A 76 5.70 -4.55 -15.83
CA ARG A 76 4.63 -4.82 -16.79
C ARG A 76 4.02 -3.52 -17.30
N TYR A 77 3.70 -2.57 -16.42
CA TYR A 77 3.16 -1.28 -16.82
C TYR A 77 4.17 -0.41 -17.58
N ARG A 78 5.45 -0.48 -17.21
CA ARG A 78 6.53 0.29 -17.84
C ARG A 78 6.85 -0.19 -19.25
N ASN A 79 6.82 -1.50 -19.47
CA ASN A 79 7.26 -2.15 -20.71
C ASN A 79 6.10 -2.54 -21.65
N SER A 80 4.85 -2.41 -21.20
CA SER A 80 3.67 -2.66 -22.03
C SER A 80 3.40 -1.52 -23.01
N SER A 81 2.44 -1.73 -23.92
CA SER A 81 1.99 -0.69 -24.83
C SER A 81 1.42 0.50 -24.04
N LYS A 82 1.52 1.71 -24.62
CA LYS A 82 0.96 2.94 -24.02
C LYS A 82 -0.51 2.80 -23.60
N ALA A 83 -1.24 1.87 -24.19
CA ALA A 83 -2.64 1.57 -23.87
C ALA A 83 -2.85 1.09 -22.42
N MET A 84 -1.88 0.45 -21.76
CA MET A 84 -2.05 0.05 -20.36
C MET A 84 -1.95 1.21 -19.36
N LEU A 85 -1.40 2.35 -19.80
CA LEU A 85 -1.38 3.60 -19.05
C LEU A 85 -2.40 4.62 -19.59
N ASP A 86 -3.32 4.17 -20.46
CA ASP A 86 -4.42 4.98 -20.93
C ASP A 86 -5.41 5.26 -19.78
N PRO A 87 -5.84 6.52 -19.57
CA PRO A 87 -6.75 6.87 -18.48
C PRO A 87 -8.10 6.13 -18.53
N GLU A 88 -8.65 5.83 -19.71
CA GLU A 88 -9.91 5.11 -19.84
C GLU A 88 -9.72 3.62 -19.51
N TYR A 89 -8.62 3.03 -19.95
CA TYR A 89 -8.25 1.66 -19.59
C TYR A 89 -8.08 1.51 -18.07
N ILE A 90 -7.30 2.39 -17.43
CA ILE A 90 -7.10 2.37 -15.98
C ILE A 90 -8.43 2.56 -15.25
N ARG A 91 -9.24 3.53 -15.68
CA ARG A 91 -10.56 3.78 -15.07
C ARG A 91 -11.46 2.54 -15.17
N SER A 92 -11.51 1.90 -16.34
CA SER A 92 -12.26 0.66 -16.56
C SER A 92 -11.81 -0.45 -15.60
N LYS A 93 -10.50 -0.61 -15.38
CA LYS A 93 -9.97 -1.57 -14.40
C LYS A 93 -10.52 -1.32 -12.99
N PHE A 94 -10.52 -0.07 -12.54
CA PHE A 94 -11.01 0.29 -11.20
C PHE A 94 -12.53 0.14 -11.09
N VAL A 95 -13.30 0.54 -12.10
CA VAL A 95 -14.75 0.35 -12.15
C VAL A 95 -15.10 -1.15 -12.08
N ASN A 96 -14.44 -1.98 -12.88
CA ASN A 96 -14.65 -3.43 -12.87
C ASN A 96 -14.35 -4.05 -11.51
N ARG A 97 -13.28 -3.61 -10.84
CA ARG A 97 -12.98 -4.05 -9.47
C ARG A 97 -14.05 -3.61 -8.48
N GLY A 98 -14.57 -2.39 -8.62
CA GLY A 98 -15.70 -1.91 -7.82
C GLY A 98 -16.96 -2.75 -7.96
N LEU A 99 -17.29 -3.16 -9.19
CA LEU A 99 -18.42 -4.05 -9.47
C LEU A 99 -18.22 -5.43 -8.84
N GLN A 100 -17.02 -6.02 -8.94
CA GLN A 100 -16.70 -7.29 -8.29
C GLN A 100 -16.89 -7.21 -6.76
N LEU A 101 -16.37 -6.14 -6.14
CA LEU A 101 -16.52 -5.92 -4.71
C LEU A 101 -18.00 -5.81 -4.28
N ALA A 102 -18.85 -5.21 -5.10
CA ALA A 102 -20.29 -5.12 -4.84
C ALA A 102 -20.96 -6.51 -4.86
N VAL A 103 -20.59 -7.37 -5.81
CA VAL A 103 -21.10 -8.76 -5.91
C VAL A 103 -20.65 -9.62 -4.75
N GLU A 104 -19.41 -9.47 -4.28
CA GLU A 104 -18.85 -10.22 -3.14
C GLU A 104 -19.56 -9.95 -1.79
N LYS A 105 -20.60 -9.11 -1.71
CA LYS A 105 -21.39 -8.75 -0.50
C LYS A 105 -20.58 -8.34 0.74
N LYS A 106 -19.33 -7.98 0.57
CA LYS A 106 -18.40 -7.67 1.66
C LYS A 106 -18.62 -6.21 2.13
N HIS A 107 -19.82 -5.88 2.61
CA HIS A 107 -20.35 -4.51 2.85
C HIS A 107 -19.39 -3.47 3.51
N GLY A 108 -19.39 -2.22 3.01
CA GLY A 108 -18.70 -1.05 3.61
C GLY A 108 -18.51 0.13 2.64
N THR A 109 -18.69 1.38 3.13
CA THR A 109 -18.39 2.64 2.41
C THR A 109 -16.87 2.84 2.28
N GLY A 110 -16.37 3.27 1.11
CA GLY A 110 -14.92 3.48 0.88
C GLY A 110 -14.12 2.26 0.39
N ARG A 111 -14.78 1.14 0.04
CA ARG A 111 -14.12 -0.13 -0.32
C ARG A 111 -13.20 -0.11 -1.52
N LEU A 112 -13.51 0.66 -2.57
CA LEU A 112 -12.65 0.63 -3.76
C LEU A 112 -11.29 1.25 -3.48
N ALA A 113 -11.28 2.41 -2.82
CA ALA A 113 -10.05 3.14 -2.57
C ALA A 113 -9.21 2.55 -1.43
N GLY A 114 -9.80 1.72 -0.58
CA GLY A 114 -9.09 0.88 0.39
C GLY A 114 -8.83 -0.56 -0.08
N ASP A 115 -9.23 -0.94 -1.30
CA ASP A 115 -9.03 -2.30 -1.80
C ASP A 115 -7.53 -2.53 -2.10
N PRO A 116 -6.92 -3.60 -1.57
CA PRO A 116 -5.50 -3.87 -1.77
C PRO A 116 -5.10 -3.96 -3.26
N ALA A 117 -5.95 -4.52 -4.13
CA ALA A 117 -5.63 -4.64 -5.54
C ALA A 117 -5.63 -3.27 -6.23
N VAL A 118 -6.60 -2.41 -5.91
CA VAL A 118 -6.65 -1.02 -6.43
C VAL A 118 -5.45 -0.21 -5.97
N LEU A 119 -5.08 -0.32 -4.68
CA LEU A 119 -3.95 0.42 -4.14
C LEU A 119 -2.61 -0.06 -4.73
N ALA A 120 -2.44 -1.36 -4.94
CA ALA A 120 -1.25 -1.93 -5.55
C ALA A 120 -1.12 -1.50 -7.01
N ASP A 121 -2.22 -1.57 -7.76
CA ASP A 121 -2.29 -1.07 -9.14
C ASP A 121 -1.99 0.43 -9.22
N CYS A 122 -2.59 1.22 -8.33
CA CYS A 122 -2.38 2.66 -8.27
C CYS A 122 -0.90 3.00 -8.06
N PHE A 123 -0.23 2.31 -7.14
CA PHE A 123 1.21 2.46 -6.92
C PHE A 123 2.01 2.07 -8.17
N ALA A 124 1.76 0.87 -8.71
CA ALA A 124 2.52 0.36 -9.85
C ALA A 124 2.37 1.23 -11.10
N GLN A 125 1.15 1.69 -11.40
CA GLN A 125 0.86 2.58 -12.52
C GLN A 125 1.53 3.94 -12.36
N HIS A 126 1.53 4.52 -11.16
CA HIS A 126 2.19 5.79 -10.90
C HIS A 126 3.70 5.71 -11.13
N VAL A 127 4.36 4.72 -10.50
CA VAL A 127 5.80 4.50 -10.64
C VAL A 127 6.18 4.21 -12.09
N ALA A 128 5.38 3.42 -12.80
CA ALA A 128 5.59 3.15 -14.22
C ALA A 128 5.39 4.39 -15.10
N PHE A 129 4.32 5.15 -14.90
CA PHE A 129 3.98 6.32 -15.70
C PHE A 129 5.08 7.39 -15.63
N TYR A 130 5.58 7.69 -14.43
CA TYR A 130 6.66 8.66 -14.25
C TYR A 130 8.06 8.07 -14.41
N ARG A 131 8.18 6.75 -14.64
CA ARG A 131 9.44 5.99 -14.71
C ARG A 131 10.33 6.24 -13.49
N GLN A 132 9.72 6.23 -12.30
CA GLN A 132 10.43 6.40 -11.04
C GLN A 132 11.08 5.09 -10.59
N ASP A 133 12.14 5.20 -9.81
CA ASP A 133 12.63 4.08 -9.02
C ASP A 133 11.74 3.90 -7.79
N HIS A 134 11.74 2.69 -7.23
CA HIS A 134 11.03 2.36 -6.00
C HIS A 134 11.92 1.49 -5.11
N PHE A 135 11.63 1.50 -3.80
CA PHE A 135 12.33 0.64 -2.85
C PHE A 135 11.37 0.02 -1.85
N PHE A 136 11.79 -1.10 -1.26
CA PHE A 136 11.10 -1.79 -0.18
C PHE A 136 11.96 -1.80 1.08
N GLY A 137 11.33 -1.61 2.24
CA GLY A 137 11.96 -1.78 3.54
C GLY A 137 11.11 -2.67 4.43
N LEU A 138 11.68 -3.76 4.94
CA LEU A 138 11.02 -4.65 5.89
C LEU A 138 11.56 -4.39 7.30
N TYR A 139 10.66 -4.16 8.25
CA TYR A 139 10.97 -3.79 9.62
C TYR A 139 10.26 -4.71 10.61
N GLY A 140 10.89 -4.89 11.77
CA GLY A 140 10.36 -5.68 12.88
C GLY A 140 10.91 -7.12 12.94
N PRO A 141 10.33 -7.99 13.79
CA PRO A 141 9.15 -7.73 14.62
C PRO A 141 9.34 -6.53 15.57
N LEU A 142 8.37 -5.61 15.57
CA LEU A 142 8.48 -4.36 16.33
C LEU A 142 8.38 -4.64 17.85
N LYS A 143 9.29 -4.09 18.62
CA LYS A 143 9.34 -4.25 20.08
C LYS A 143 8.52 -3.17 20.76
N GLU A 144 8.02 -3.44 21.97
CA GLU A 144 7.25 -2.46 22.74
C GLU A 144 8.01 -1.16 23.01
N ALA A 145 9.34 -1.26 23.24
CA ALA A 145 10.19 -0.10 23.48
C ALA A 145 10.37 0.81 22.26
N GLU A 146 10.04 0.32 21.06
CA GLU A 146 10.13 1.06 19.80
C GLU A 146 8.81 1.78 19.46
N LEU A 147 7.75 1.55 20.26
CA LEU A 147 6.39 1.99 19.96
C LEU A 147 5.82 2.91 21.05
N THR A 148 5.17 3.98 20.61
CA THR A 148 4.35 4.84 21.48
C THR A 148 3.08 4.10 21.92
N ALA A 149 2.52 4.49 23.07
CA ALA A 149 1.45 3.75 23.74
C ALA A 149 0.16 3.64 22.89
N ASP A 150 -0.13 4.66 22.09
CA ASP A 150 -1.28 4.79 21.19
C ASP A 150 -1.28 3.79 20.03
N ILE A 151 -0.12 3.44 19.48
CA ILE A 151 0.01 2.50 18.34
C ILE A 151 0.49 1.10 18.77
N ARG A 152 0.93 0.94 20.02
CA ARG A 152 1.50 -0.31 20.54
C ARG A 152 0.59 -1.51 20.31
N ALA A 153 -0.69 -1.39 20.64
CA ALA A 153 -1.65 -2.49 20.49
C ALA A 153 -1.84 -2.95 19.03
N ALA A 154 -1.58 -2.07 18.05
CA ALA A 154 -1.73 -2.38 16.64
C ALA A 154 -0.46 -3.00 16.02
N LEU A 155 0.72 -2.65 16.53
CA LEU A 155 1.99 -2.92 15.86
C LEU A 155 2.95 -3.83 16.63
N VAL A 156 2.77 -3.99 17.94
CA VAL A 156 3.67 -4.80 18.76
C VAL A 156 3.79 -6.22 18.20
N ARG A 157 5.04 -6.70 18.08
CA ARG A 157 5.43 -8.00 17.51
C ARG A 157 5.01 -8.21 16.05
N ARG A 158 4.54 -7.19 15.33
CA ARG A 158 4.25 -7.31 13.89
C ARG A 158 5.46 -6.89 13.06
N MET A 159 5.53 -7.42 11.84
CA MET A 159 6.49 -6.97 10.84
C MET A 159 5.79 -6.04 9.85
N VAL A 160 6.46 -4.97 9.44
CA VAL A 160 5.93 -3.96 8.53
C VAL A 160 6.85 -3.87 7.33
N MET A 161 6.33 -4.11 6.14
CA MET A 161 7.01 -3.73 4.91
C MET A 161 6.43 -2.43 4.39
N VAL A 162 7.28 -1.49 4.04
CA VAL A 162 6.92 -0.27 3.33
C VAL A 162 7.47 -0.31 1.91
N CYS A 163 6.73 0.26 0.97
CA CYS A 163 7.12 0.43 -0.41
C CYS A 163 6.93 1.90 -0.79
N TYR A 164 8.01 2.53 -1.24
CA TYR A 164 8.04 3.95 -1.61
C TYR A 164 8.40 4.14 -3.08
N ASN A 165 7.83 5.16 -3.73
CA ASN A 165 8.19 5.61 -5.09
C ASN A 165 9.48 6.45 -5.13
N LYS A 166 10.44 6.13 -4.26
CA LYS A 166 11.77 6.75 -4.19
C LYS A 166 12.82 5.69 -4.48
N LYS A 167 14.00 6.11 -4.92
CA LYS A 167 15.07 5.16 -5.26
C LYS A 167 15.64 4.45 -4.04
N SER A 168 15.67 5.12 -2.90
CA SER A 168 16.21 4.54 -1.66
C SER A 168 15.67 5.26 -0.43
N GLU A 169 15.81 4.60 0.72
CA GLU A 169 15.50 5.16 2.04
C GLU A 169 16.19 6.51 2.30
N LYS A 170 17.41 6.72 1.76
CA LYS A 170 18.17 7.97 1.94
C LYS A 170 17.47 9.19 1.35
N GLU A 171 16.63 9.01 0.33
CA GLU A 171 15.90 10.10 -0.32
C GLU A 171 14.66 10.56 0.45
N LEU A 172 14.25 9.82 1.48
CA LEU A 172 13.08 10.20 2.30
C LEU A 172 13.39 11.31 3.30
N GLY A 173 14.66 11.48 3.70
CA GLY A 173 15.07 12.46 4.71
C GLY A 173 14.60 12.15 6.15
N THR A 174 13.77 11.13 6.33
CA THR A 174 13.21 10.70 7.63
C THR A 174 13.09 9.17 7.68
N HIS A 175 12.90 8.61 8.88
CA HIS A 175 12.73 7.17 9.04
C HIS A 175 11.47 6.66 8.29
N PRO A 176 11.54 5.58 7.49
CA PRO A 176 10.43 5.13 6.61
C PRO A 176 9.16 4.68 7.32
N LEU A 177 9.24 4.35 8.61
CA LEU A 177 8.08 4.00 9.42
C LEU A 177 7.30 5.20 9.98
N ILE A 178 7.83 6.43 9.90
CA ILE A 178 7.14 7.61 10.46
C ILE A 178 5.73 7.79 9.85
N PRO A 179 5.54 7.77 8.52
CA PRO A 179 4.20 7.87 7.94
C PRO A 179 3.26 6.74 8.38
N VAL A 180 3.80 5.52 8.56
CA VAL A 180 3.03 4.37 9.04
C VAL A 180 2.51 4.62 10.46
N TYR A 181 3.36 5.13 11.35
CA TYR A 181 2.97 5.41 12.73
C TYR A 181 1.91 6.50 12.81
N VAL A 182 2.06 7.58 12.02
CA VAL A 182 1.06 8.65 11.91
C VAL A 182 -0.28 8.08 11.44
N TRP A 183 -0.28 7.26 10.38
CA TRP A 183 -1.49 6.65 9.85
C TRP A 183 -2.21 5.74 10.86
N PHE A 184 -1.46 4.96 11.65
CA PHE A 184 -2.06 4.14 12.71
C PHE A 184 -2.62 5.00 13.84
N ARG A 185 -1.90 6.04 14.27
CA ARG A 185 -2.37 6.95 15.32
C ARG A 185 -3.66 7.64 14.91
N ASP A 186 -3.72 8.19 13.70
CA ASP A 186 -4.88 8.94 13.24
C ASP A 186 -6.11 8.03 13.12
N ARG A 187 -5.92 6.74 12.82
CA ARG A 187 -7.00 5.73 12.85
C ARG A 187 -7.33 5.20 14.25
N ALA A 188 -6.37 5.17 15.16
CA ALA A 188 -6.59 4.77 16.55
C ALA A 188 -7.35 5.84 17.34
N GLY A 189 -7.14 7.13 17.02
CA GLY A 189 -7.86 8.27 17.59
C GLY A 189 -9.26 8.51 16.99
N LEU A 190 -9.66 7.76 15.96
CA LEU A 190 -11.00 7.76 15.39
C LEU A 190 -11.95 6.76 16.09
N LYS A 191 -11.57 6.25 17.27
CA LYS A 191 -12.41 5.39 18.11
C LYS A 191 -13.12 6.18 19.20
#